data_AF-A0A9N9YFK7-F1
#
_entry.id   AF-A0A9N9YFK7-F1
#
_cell.length_a   1.000
_cell.length_b   1.000
_cell.length_c   1.000
_cell.angle_alpha   90.00
_cell.angle_beta   90.00
_cell.angle_gamma   90.00
#
_symmetry.space_group_name_H-M   'P 1'
#
loop_
_entity.id
_entity.type
_entity.pdbx_description
1 polymer ?
#
loop_
_entity_poly.entity_id
_entity_poly.type
_entity_poly.pdbx_seq_one_letter_code
_entity_poly.pdbx_strand_id
1 'polypeptide(L)'
;RAAELLTPEHGSLEPSKAAEKALTARKGATKFIDEVGVGGGEAEQVEFVLQLQKALQYVKGVETPRAGILLAALLQQLYALDILEEEGILGWWKDARAVENETLTTLKEKSKVLVEWLENAEEEDDDEEESDDE
;
A
#
# COMPACT_ATOMS: atom_id res chain seq x y z
N ARG A 1 -8.93 -11.26 -4.72
CA ARG A 1 -9.01 -10.85 -6.14
C ARG A 1 -7.70 -10.32 -6.74
N ALA A 2 -7.04 -9.28 -6.20
CA ALA A 2 -5.81 -8.74 -6.80
C ALA A 2 -4.74 -9.82 -7.03
N ALA A 3 -4.47 -10.64 -6.02
CA ALA A 3 -3.49 -11.72 -6.12
C ALA A 3 -3.88 -12.83 -7.12
N GLU A 4 -5.18 -13.12 -7.29
CA GLU A 4 -5.63 -14.08 -8.30
C GLU A 4 -5.25 -13.61 -9.70
N LEU A 5 -5.33 -12.30 -9.98
CA LEU A 5 -5.00 -11.73 -11.30
C LEU A 5 -3.54 -11.94 -11.72
N LEU A 6 -2.64 -12.26 -10.78
CA LEU A 6 -1.24 -12.60 -11.07
C LEU A 6 -1.08 -14.03 -11.62
N THR A 7 -2.09 -14.88 -11.42
CA THR A 7 -2.01 -16.30 -11.77
C THR A 7 -2.30 -16.53 -13.26
N PRO A 8 -1.75 -17.61 -13.87
CA PRO A 8 -2.01 -17.95 -15.27
C PRO A 8 -3.49 -18.09 -15.62
N GLU A 9 -4.29 -18.62 -14.70
CA GLU A 9 -5.73 -18.84 -14.89
C GLU A 9 -6.52 -17.53 -15.03
N HIS A 10 -5.94 -16.41 -14.61
CA HIS A 10 -6.61 -15.11 -14.53
C HIS A 10 -5.94 -14.03 -15.38
N GLY A 11 -5.01 -14.42 -16.26
CA GLY A 11 -4.40 -13.55 -17.26
C GLY A 11 -2.98 -13.07 -16.93
N SER A 12 -2.34 -13.58 -15.88
CA SER A 12 -0.93 -13.30 -15.54
C SER A 12 -0.58 -11.81 -15.51
N LEU A 13 -1.42 -11.00 -14.88
CA LEU A 13 -1.16 -9.57 -14.78
C LEU A 13 0.08 -9.29 -13.94
N GLU A 14 0.79 -8.24 -14.35
CA GLU A 14 1.84 -7.65 -13.52
C GLU A 14 1.20 -6.98 -12.29
N PRO A 15 1.90 -6.96 -11.14
CA PRO A 15 1.35 -6.52 -9.86
C PRO A 15 0.65 -5.15 -9.90
N SER A 16 1.25 -4.15 -10.55
CA SER A 16 0.65 -2.81 -10.67
C SER A 16 -0.68 -2.82 -11.41
N LYS A 17 -0.76 -3.53 -12.54
CA LYS A 17 -2.01 -3.66 -13.31
C LYS A 17 -3.06 -4.47 -12.55
N ALA A 18 -2.62 -5.46 -11.78
CA ALA A 18 -3.51 -6.26 -10.95
C ALA A 18 -4.10 -5.44 -9.79
N ALA A 19 -3.30 -4.59 -9.15
CA ALA A 19 -3.73 -3.66 -8.10
C ALA A 19 -4.75 -2.65 -8.65
N GLU A 20 -4.38 -1.92 -9.70
CA GLU A 20 -5.24 -0.95 -10.38
C GLU A 20 -6.58 -1.59 -10.79
N LYS A 21 -6.52 -2.73 -11.50
CA LYS A 21 -7.73 -3.43 -11.96
C LYS A 21 -8.58 -3.92 -10.79
N ALA A 22 -7.98 -4.40 -9.71
CA ALA A 22 -8.74 -4.90 -8.56
C ALA A 22 -9.53 -3.78 -7.86
N LEU A 23 -8.96 -2.58 -7.78
CA LEU A 23 -9.58 -1.42 -7.13
C LEU A 23 -10.61 -0.72 -8.04
N THR A 24 -10.37 -0.67 -9.35
CA THR A 24 -11.15 0.17 -10.27
C THR A 24 -12.14 -0.59 -11.16
N ALA A 25 -12.05 -1.92 -11.25
CA ALA A 25 -12.91 -2.69 -12.18
C ALA A 25 -14.42 -2.62 -11.86
N ARG A 26 -14.80 -2.17 -10.67
CA ARG A 26 -16.20 -2.04 -10.25
C ARG A 26 -16.48 -0.62 -9.80
N LYS A 27 -17.51 -0.01 -10.38
CA LYS A 27 -17.99 1.31 -9.97
C LYS A 27 -18.35 1.29 -8.49
N GLY A 28 -17.81 2.24 -7.73
CA GLY A 28 -18.05 2.39 -6.29
C GLY A 28 -17.16 1.53 -5.39
N ALA A 29 -16.25 0.71 -5.93
CA ALA A 29 -15.35 -0.09 -5.11
C ALA A 29 -14.39 0.78 -4.28
N THR A 30 -13.78 1.80 -4.89
CA THR A 30 -12.88 2.73 -4.18
C THR A 30 -13.61 3.45 -3.05
N LYS A 31 -14.79 4.00 -3.35
CA LYS A 31 -15.67 4.63 -2.35
C LYS A 31 -16.04 3.68 -1.20
N PHE A 32 -16.33 2.42 -1.50
CA PHE A 32 -16.63 1.43 -0.47
C PHE A 32 -15.41 1.09 0.39
N ILE A 33 -14.22 0.98 -0.22
CA ILE A 33 -12.98 0.72 0.52
C ILE A 33 -12.69 1.89 1.46
N ASP A 34 -12.84 3.12 0.98
CA ASP A 34 -12.69 4.35 1.76
C ASP A 34 -13.67 4.40 2.95
N GLU A 35 -14.98 4.43 2.66
CA GLU A 35 -16.01 4.67 3.68
C GLU A 35 -16.24 3.49 4.64
N VAL A 36 -15.94 2.25 4.21
CA VAL A 36 -16.34 1.03 4.94
C VAL A 36 -15.18 0.07 5.17
N GLY A 37 -14.21 0.02 4.26
CA GLY A 37 -13.09 -0.92 4.34
C GLY A 37 -12.01 -0.45 5.31
N VAL A 38 -11.56 0.79 5.15
CA VAL A 38 -10.60 1.46 6.02
C VAL A 38 -11.33 1.97 7.25
N GLY A 39 -12.33 2.85 7.06
CA GLY A 39 -13.17 3.33 8.15
C GLY A 39 -12.64 4.59 8.85
N GLY A 40 -11.65 5.29 8.28
CA GLY A 40 -11.27 6.63 8.72
C GLY A 40 -9.77 6.84 8.91
N GLY A 41 -9.40 7.29 10.11
CA GLY A 41 -8.11 7.90 10.41
C GLY A 41 -6.93 6.95 10.47
N GLU A 42 -5.79 7.47 10.91
CA GLU A 42 -4.49 6.78 10.88
C GLU A 42 -4.55 5.37 11.49
N ALA A 43 -5.15 5.20 12.67
CA ALA A 43 -5.20 3.90 13.34
C ALA A 43 -5.95 2.84 12.54
N GLU A 44 -7.07 3.21 11.92
CA GLU A 44 -7.84 2.37 11.03
C GLU A 44 -7.08 2.04 9.73
N GLN A 45 -6.36 3.02 9.16
CA GLN A 45 -5.49 2.81 8.00
C GLN A 45 -4.35 1.83 8.29
N VAL A 46 -3.68 1.97 9.44
CA VAL A 46 -2.64 1.03 9.88
C VAL A 46 -3.19 -0.39 10.00
N GLU A 47 -4.35 -0.54 10.65
CA GLU A 47 -4.97 -1.86 10.80
C GLU A 47 -5.39 -2.44 9.45
N PHE A 48 -5.95 -1.63 8.55
CA PHE A 48 -6.29 -2.06 7.19
C PHE A 48 -5.07 -2.59 6.44
N VAL A 49 -3.96 -1.85 6.44
CA VAL A 49 -2.72 -2.27 5.75
C VAL A 49 -2.12 -3.52 6.37
N LEU A 50 -2.13 -3.65 7.70
CA LEU A 50 -1.72 -4.88 8.39
C LEU A 50 -2.54 -6.09 7.95
N GLN A 51 -3.87 -5.95 7.88
CA GLN A 51 -4.75 -7.04 7.45
C GLN A 51 -4.54 -7.36 5.97
N LEU A 52 -4.26 -6.36 5.13
CA LEU A 52 -3.92 -6.57 3.73
C LEU A 52 -2.62 -7.36 3.57
N GLN A 53 -1.56 -6.99 4.29
CA GLN A 53 -0.29 -7.72 4.31
C GLN A 53 -0.48 -9.17 4.82
N LYS A 54 -1.22 -9.35 5.93
CA LYS A 54 -1.53 -10.67 6.49
C LYS A 54 -2.35 -11.53 5.54
N ALA A 55 -3.28 -10.96 4.79
CA ALA A 55 -4.03 -11.68 3.76
C ALA A 55 -3.12 -12.19 2.64
N LEU A 56 -2.13 -11.40 2.22
CA LEU A 56 -1.18 -11.79 1.17
C LEU A 56 -0.25 -12.93 1.58
N GLN A 57 0.05 -13.10 2.87
CA GLN A 57 0.81 -14.25 3.38
C GLN A 57 0.14 -15.60 3.05
N TYR A 58 -1.19 -15.64 2.94
CA TYR A 58 -1.94 -16.89 2.72
C TYR A 58 -2.33 -17.13 1.26
N VAL A 59 -1.93 -16.24 0.34
CA VAL A 59 -2.19 -16.41 -1.08
C VAL A 59 -1.42 -17.61 -1.62
N LYS A 60 -2.12 -18.48 -2.33
CA LYS A 60 -1.53 -19.63 -3.04
C LYS A 60 -1.28 -19.27 -4.51
N GLY A 61 -0.28 -19.90 -5.11
CA GLY A 61 0.04 -19.73 -6.54
C GLY A 61 0.73 -18.41 -6.89
N VAL A 62 1.12 -17.63 -5.89
CA VAL A 62 1.94 -16.42 -6.04
C VAL A 62 3.12 -16.53 -5.07
N GLU A 63 4.33 -16.33 -5.57
CA GLU A 63 5.52 -16.34 -4.72
C GLU A 63 5.55 -15.12 -3.80
N THR A 64 6.02 -15.28 -2.57
CA THR A 64 6.06 -14.22 -1.55
C THR A 64 6.68 -12.91 -2.06
N PRO A 65 7.84 -12.90 -2.76
CA PRO A 65 8.39 -11.64 -3.29
C PRO A 65 7.45 -10.95 -4.28
N ARG A 66 6.74 -11.71 -5.13
CA ARG A 66 5.78 -11.16 -6.10
C ARG A 66 4.52 -10.64 -5.41
N ALA A 67 4.07 -11.31 -4.35
CA ALA A 67 3.00 -10.83 -3.48
C ALA A 67 3.41 -9.54 -2.74
N GLY A 68 4.69 -9.39 -2.35
CA GLY A 68 5.20 -8.15 -1.77
C GLY A 68 5.17 -6.98 -2.77
N ILE A 69 5.55 -7.22 -4.03
CA ILE A 69 5.42 -6.19 -5.08
C ILE A 69 3.95 -5.80 -5.29
N LEU A 70 3.03 -6.78 -5.18
CA LEU A 70 1.59 -6.48 -5.21
C LEU A 70 1.13 -5.66 -4.02
N LEU A 71 1.65 -5.91 -2.81
CA LEU A 71 1.37 -5.08 -1.64
C LEU A 71 1.78 -3.63 -1.90
N ALA A 72 3.02 -3.40 -2.31
CA ALA A 72 3.53 -2.06 -2.62
C ALA A 72 2.66 -1.35 -3.68
N ALA A 73 2.29 -2.08 -4.74
CA ALA A 73 1.41 -1.55 -5.78
C ALA A 73 0.00 -1.22 -5.26
N LEU A 74 -0.56 -2.03 -4.36
CA LEU A 74 -1.85 -1.73 -3.74
C LEU A 74 -1.78 -0.48 -2.86
N LEU A 75 -0.72 -0.33 -2.05
CA LEU A 75 -0.53 0.85 -1.21
C LEU A 75 -0.38 2.12 -2.05
N GLN A 76 0.44 2.07 -3.10
CA GLN A 76 0.60 3.20 -4.01
C GLN A 76 -0.72 3.59 -4.69
N GLN A 77 -1.54 2.62 -5.10
CA GLN A 77 -2.84 2.89 -5.71
C GLN A 77 -3.84 3.46 -4.70
N LEU A 78 -3.86 2.94 -3.47
CA LEU A 78 -4.74 3.44 -2.42
C LEU A 78 -4.37 4.85 -1.97
N TYR A 79 -3.07 5.16 -1.91
CA TYR A 79 -2.56 6.52 -1.70
C TYR A 79 -2.98 7.46 -2.83
N ALA A 80 -2.76 7.07 -4.08
CA ALA A 80 -3.16 7.88 -5.25
C ALA A 80 -4.68 8.06 -5.42
N LEU A 81 -5.49 7.32 -4.65
CA LEU A 81 -6.95 7.41 -4.61
C LEU A 81 -7.45 8.17 -3.38
N ASP A 82 -6.55 8.75 -2.58
CA ASP A 82 -6.83 9.45 -1.32
C ASP A 82 -7.54 8.56 -0.29
N ILE A 83 -7.26 7.24 -0.32
CA ILE A 83 -7.85 6.25 0.61
C ILE A 83 -6.89 5.96 1.77
N LEU A 84 -5.59 5.99 1.50
CA LEU A 84 -4.55 5.91 2.52
C LEU A 84 -3.77 7.21 2.48
N GLU A 85 -3.53 7.78 3.64
CA GLU A 85 -2.68 8.94 3.83
C GLU A 85 -1.25 8.47 4.16
N GLU A 86 -0.31 9.42 4.14
CA GLU A 86 1.08 9.14 4.43
C GLU A 86 1.24 8.51 5.82
N GLU A 87 0.60 9.10 6.83
CA GLU A 87 0.66 8.68 8.22
C GLU A 87 0.16 7.26 8.40
N GLY A 88 -0.87 6.85 7.65
CA GLY A 88 -1.38 5.47 7.68
C GLY A 88 -0.36 4.47 7.14
N ILE A 89 0.33 4.80 6.04
CA ILE A 89 1.36 3.94 5.44
C ILE A 89 2.62 3.91 6.31
N LEU A 90 3.09 5.06 6.79
CA LEU A 90 4.26 5.18 7.65
C LEU A 90 4.01 4.55 9.03
N GLY A 91 2.80 4.67 9.57
CA GLY A 91 2.37 4.01 10.80
C GLY A 91 2.46 2.48 10.67
N TRP A 92 1.96 1.91 9.57
CA TRP A 92 2.12 0.48 9.27
C TRP A 92 3.59 0.10 9.07
N TRP A 93 4.38 0.96 8.44
CA TRP A 93 5.81 0.74 8.26
C TRP A 93 6.58 0.70 9.58
N LYS A 94 6.11 1.39 10.62
CA LYS A 94 6.71 1.37 11.96
C LYS A 94 6.12 0.27 12.87
N ASP A 95 4.98 -0.30 12.51
CA ASP A 95 4.30 -1.33 13.31
C ASP A 95 5.08 -2.66 13.38
N ALA A 96 5.34 -3.13 14.61
CA ALA A 96 6.06 -4.38 14.88
C ALA A 96 5.31 -5.63 14.40
N ARG A 97 3.98 -5.56 14.30
CA ARG A 97 3.13 -6.66 13.82
C ARG A 97 3.40 -6.98 12.35
N ALA A 98 3.87 -5.99 11.58
CA ALA A 98 4.20 -6.14 10.18
C ALA A 98 5.50 -6.93 9.93
N VAL A 99 6.23 -7.32 10.98
CA VAL A 99 7.44 -8.16 10.94
C VAL A 99 7.36 -9.36 11.90
N GLU A 100 6.15 -9.78 12.29
CA GLU A 100 5.91 -10.93 13.19
C GLU A 100 6.55 -12.24 12.71
N ASN A 101 6.82 -12.37 11.41
CA ASN A 101 7.47 -13.53 10.81
C ASN A 101 8.19 -13.18 9.51
N GLU A 102 9.06 -14.07 9.02
CA GLU A 102 9.88 -13.87 7.81
C GLU A 102 9.06 -13.59 6.54
N THR A 103 7.86 -14.18 6.42
CA THR A 103 6.97 -13.95 5.27
C THR A 103 6.46 -12.52 5.27
N LEU A 104 5.98 -12.03 6.42
CA LEU A 104 5.52 -10.66 6.58
C LEU A 104 6.66 -9.67 6.33
N THR A 105 7.85 -9.93 6.87
CA THR A 105 9.05 -9.11 6.60
C THR A 105 9.34 -9.03 5.11
N THR A 106 9.33 -10.17 4.40
CA THR A 106 9.58 -10.22 2.95
C THR A 106 8.53 -9.45 2.14
N LEU A 107 7.25 -9.53 2.54
CA LEU A 107 6.17 -8.77 1.90
C LEU A 107 6.37 -7.26 2.11
N LYS A 108 6.67 -6.86 3.35
CA LYS A 108 6.87 -5.48 3.76
C LYS A 108 8.02 -4.84 3.01
N GLU A 109 9.18 -5.50 2.94
CA GLU A 109 10.40 -4.99 2.30
C GLU A 109 10.20 -4.49 0.86
N LYS A 110 9.22 -5.03 0.12
CA LYS A 110 8.92 -4.57 -1.24
C LYS A 110 8.27 -3.20 -1.32
N SER A 111 7.79 -2.67 -0.18
CA SER A 111 7.23 -1.33 -0.06
C SER A 111 8.27 -0.27 0.33
N LYS A 112 9.55 -0.66 0.53
CA LYS A 112 10.59 0.25 1.01
C LYS A 112 10.75 1.51 0.16
N VAL A 113 10.77 1.38 -1.16
CA VAL A 113 10.90 2.54 -2.08
C VAL A 113 9.72 3.50 -1.97
N LEU A 114 8.50 2.97 -1.76
CA LEU A 114 7.32 3.82 -1.54
C LEU A 114 7.44 4.59 -0.22
N VAL A 115 7.87 3.91 0.84
CA VAL A 115 8.05 4.53 2.16
C VAL A 115 9.15 5.58 2.13
N GLU A 116 10.30 5.27 1.52
CA GLU A 116 11.40 6.23 1.36
C GLU A 116 10.92 7.45 0.55
N TRP A 117 10.08 7.27 -0.46
CA TRP A 117 9.51 8.40 -1.21
C TRP A 117 8.59 9.26 -0.35
N LEU A 118 7.71 8.64 0.45
CA LEU A 118 6.81 9.36 1.38
C LEU A 118 7.63 10.16 2.41
N GLU A 119 8.60 9.52 3.08
CA GLU A 119 9.41 10.17 4.13
C GLU A 119 10.23 11.37 3.62
N ASN A 120 10.59 11.41 2.32
CA ASN A 120 11.33 12.54 1.74
C ASN A 120 10.42 13.60 1.09
N ALA A 121 9.14 13.30 0.87
CA ALA A 121 8.23 14.24 0.20
C ALA A 121 7.89 15.46 1.08
N GLU A 122 7.93 15.32 2.41
CA GLU A 122 7.74 16.45 3.34
C GLU A 122 9.00 17.33 3.51
N GLU A 123 10.22 16.82 3.26
CA GLU A 123 11.47 17.58 3.46
C GLU A 123 11.74 18.64 2.36
N GLU A 124 11.04 18.61 1.21
CA GLU A 124 11.25 19.54 0.09
C GLU A 124 10.39 20.83 0.13
N ASP A 125 9.41 20.94 1.05
CA ASP A 125 8.47 22.09 1.13
C ASP A 125 8.83 23.14 2.20
N ASP A 126 9.93 22.95 2.95
CA ASP A 126 10.34 23.80 4.09
C ASP A 126 11.46 24.82 3.73
N ASP A 127 11.78 24.99 2.44
CA ASP A 127 12.85 25.88 1.91
C ASP A 127 12.31 27.14 1.21
N GLU A 128 11.24 27.76 1.73
CA GLU A 128 10.68 29.04 1.23
C GLU A 128 10.64 30.19 2.25
N GLU A 129 11.61 30.36 3.16
CA GLU A 129 11.77 31.65 3.87
C GLU A 129 13.24 32.01 4.18
N GLU A 130 13.87 32.83 3.32
CA GLU A 130 14.64 34.03 3.74
C GLU A 130 15.31 34.72 2.53
N SER A 131 14.87 35.95 2.23
CA SER A 131 15.71 37.16 2.18
C SER A 131 15.15 38.19 1.18
N ASP A 132 14.25 39.05 1.70
CA ASP A 132 14.04 40.40 1.20
C ASP A 132 14.52 41.37 2.29
N ASP A 133 15.61 42.09 2.04
CA ASP A 133 15.99 43.31 2.77
C ASP A 133 16.91 44.15 1.86
N GLU A 134 16.30 44.99 1.02
CA GLU A 134 16.85 46.28 0.54
C GLU A 134 16.49 47.42 1.51
#